data_AF-A0A965IYN4-F1
#
_entry.id   AF-A0A965IYN4-F1
#
_cell.length_a   1.000
_cell.length_b   1.000
_cell.length_c   1.000
_cell.angle_alpha   90.00
_cell.angle_beta   90.00
_cell.angle_gamma   90.00
#
_symmetry.space_group_name_H-M   'P 1'
#
loop_
_entity.id
_entity.type
_entity.pdbx_description
1 polymer ?
#
loop_
_entity_poly.entity_id
_entity_poly.type
_entity_poly.pdbx_seq_one_letter_code
_entity_poly.pdbx_strand_id
1 'polypeptide(L)'
;MDLIRLIFQLGVLFAIYSFIWFFIDLGLALLVAGRKRALPEIYLIKAVKYLFLVNVTFLFALEKNNTLSVLSVLPSASILIIYFLGKFQQKQKQAQVLSQFGGRGFGLGFDFDKRYEIGVITLAVGLFLVLLVFPQYAENNIANWFRESIIEIEKTVIIGFIFKIIGFFFLLSMLLKMLNAFNYLISGKPLVDFQTYMGSRRTTTKKDDFDDFEEINE
;
A
#
# COMPACT_ATOMS: atom_id res chain seq x y z
N MET A 1 -20.32 -13.42 9.55
CA MET A 1 -20.01 -12.30 8.62
C MET A 1 -19.26 -12.87 7.43
N ASP A 2 -19.67 -12.53 6.21
CA ASP A 2 -18.91 -12.93 5.02
C ASP A 2 -17.61 -12.12 4.97
N LEU A 3 -16.48 -12.77 5.23
CA LEU A 3 -15.13 -12.18 5.11
C LEU A 3 -14.95 -11.44 3.79
N ILE A 4 -15.54 -11.96 2.72
CA ILE A 4 -15.53 -11.38 1.37
C ILE A 4 -16.15 -9.97 1.37
N ARG A 5 -17.27 -9.76 2.09
CA ARG A 5 -17.94 -8.46 2.17
C ARG A 5 -17.09 -7.45 2.93
N LEU A 6 -16.44 -7.89 4.01
CA LEU A 6 -15.53 -7.05 4.80
C LEU A 6 -14.28 -6.68 3.99
N ILE A 7 -13.68 -7.64 3.28
CA ILE A 7 -12.56 -7.40 2.36
C ILE A 7 -12.98 -6.37 1.30
N PHE A 8 -14.12 -6.57 0.64
CA PHE A 8 -14.63 -5.65 -0.37
C PHE A 8 -14.80 -4.23 0.16
N GLN A 9 -15.47 -4.07 1.31
CA GLN A 9 -15.71 -2.77 1.93
C GLN A 9 -14.41 -2.07 2.34
N LEU A 10 -13.44 -2.81 2.89
CA LEU A 10 -12.12 -2.26 3.18
C LEU A 10 -11.38 -1.83 1.91
N GLY A 11 -11.55 -2.53 0.80
CA GLY A 11 -11.01 -2.11 -0.49
C GLY A 11 -11.55 -0.77 -0.97
N VAL A 12 -12.87 -0.60 -0.87
CA VAL A 12 -13.53 0.67 -1.19
C VAL A 12 -13.06 1.78 -0.25
N LEU A 13 -12.96 1.49 1.05
CA LEU A 13 -12.41 2.40 2.05
C LEU A 13 -10.98 2.84 1.69
N PHE A 14 -10.10 1.91 1.35
CA PHE A 14 -8.72 2.21 0.97
C PHE A 14 -8.63 3.03 -0.31
N ALA A 15 -9.52 2.77 -1.29
CA ALA A 15 -9.59 3.54 -2.52
C ALA A 15 -10.03 4.99 -2.26
N ILE A 16 -11.13 5.18 -1.51
CA ILE A 16 -11.63 6.52 -1.17
C ILE A 16 -10.62 7.26 -0.28
N TYR A 17 -10.06 6.60 0.72
CA TYR A 17 -9.02 7.19 1.56
C TYR A 17 -7.82 7.67 0.73
N SER A 18 -7.34 6.84 -0.19
CA SER A 18 -6.21 7.19 -1.06
C SER A 18 -6.55 8.37 -1.97
N PHE A 19 -7.80 8.48 -2.40
CA PHE A 19 -8.31 9.59 -3.19
C PHE A 19 -8.42 10.89 -2.38
N ILE A 20 -8.97 10.87 -1.16
CA ILE A 20 -9.00 12.06 -0.29
C ILE A 20 -7.57 12.54 -0.03
N TRP A 21 -6.68 11.61 0.32
CA TRP A 21 -5.29 11.96 0.57
C TRP A 21 -4.57 12.52 -0.66
N PHE A 22 -4.94 12.08 -1.86
CA PHE A 22 -4.39 12.66 -3.09
C PHE A 22 -4.63 14.18 -3.18
N PHE A 23 -5.81 14.67 -2.78
CA PHE A 23 -6.07 16.11 -2.73
C PHE A 23 -5.26 16.83 -1.65
N ILE A 24 -5.02 16.18 -0.51
CA ILE A 24 -4.15 16.73 0.55
C ILE A 24 -2.72 16.85 0.03
N ASP A 25 -2.20 15.80 -0.61
CA ASP A 25 -0.86 15.82 -1.21
C ASP A 25 -0.75 16.92 -2.29
N LEU A 26 -1.80 17.09 -3.11
CA LEU A 26 -1.91 18.16 -4.12
C LEU A 26 -1.91 19.56 -3.48
N GLY A 27 -2.73 19.78 -2.46
CA GLY A 27 -2.79 21.05 -1.73
C GLY A 27 -1.46 21.41 -1.09
N LEU A 28 -0.83 20.44 -0.42
CA LEU A 28 0.52 20.63 0.12
C LEU A 28 1.55 20.88 -0.99
N ALA A 29 1.40 20.28 -2.17
CA ALA A 29 2.34 20.49 -3.29
C ALA A 29 2.21 21.90 -3.86
N LEU A 30 0.99 22.42 -3.97
CA LEU A 30 0.72 23.81 -4.36
C LEU A 30 1.29 24.80 -3.36
N LEU A 31 1.14 24.56 -2.06
CA LEU A 31 1.68 25.43 -1.00
C LEU A 31 3.20 25.51 -0.99
N VAL A 32 3.89 24.44 -1.41
CA VAL A 32 5.36 24.36 -1.40
C VAL A 32 5.98 24.94 -2.68
N ALA A 33 5.16 25.37 -3.66
CA ALA A 33 5.56 26.11 -4.86
C ALA A 33 6.80 25.55 -5.58
N GLY A 34 6.95 24.22 -5.62
CA GLY A 34 8.05 23.55 -6.31
C GLY A 34 9.36 23.40 -5.52
N ARG A 35 9.43 23.82 -4.24
CA ARG A 35 10.59 23.51 -3.39
C ARG A 35 10.69 22.00 -3.18
N LYS A 36 11.91 21.43 -3.30
CA LYS A 36 12.18 20.06 -2.88
C LYS A 36 11.99 19.95 -1.37
N ARG A 37 10.98 19.17 -0.93
CA ARG A 37 10.74 18.92 0.50
C ARG A 37 11.93 18.19 1.10
N ALA A 38 12.26 18.50 2.35
CA ALA A 38 13.30 17.77 3.06
C ALA A 38 12.85 16.33 3.32
N LEU A 39 13.78 15.37 3.30
CA LEU A 39 13.52 13.96 3.65
C LEU A 39 12.64 13.79 4.91
N PRO A 40 12.93 14.42 6.06
CA PRO A 40 12.10 14.27 7.25
C PRO A 40 10.66 14.79 7.07
N GLU A 41 10.46 15.85 6.29
CA GLU A 41 9.13 16.42 6.00
C GLU A 41 8.28 15.42 5.20
N ILE A 42 8.88 14.76 4.21
CA ILE A 42 8.22 13.74 3.38
C ILE A 42 7.79 12.54 4.23
N TYR A 43 8.67 12.06 5.11
CA TYR A 43 8.37 10.90 5.95
C TYR A 43 7.41 11.23 7.10
N LEU A 44 7.41 12.46 7.62
CA LEU A 44 6.40 12.91 8.59
C LEU A 44 5.00 12.91 7.96
N ILE A 45 4.84 13.51 6.78
CA ILE A 45 3.55 13.51 6.06
C ILE A 45 3.09 12.07 5.79
N LYS A 46 4.03 11.18 5.43
CA LYS A 46 3.73 9.76 5.20
C LYS A 46 3.36 9.01 6.49
N ALA A 47 4.00 9.32 7.62
CA ALA A 47 3.66 8.77 8.91
C ALA A 47 2.25 9.18 9.32
N VAL A 48 1.94 10.48 9.22
CA VAL A 48 0.60 11.01 9.49
C VAL A 48 -0.44 10.31 8.61
N LYS A 49 -0.17 10.16 7.31
CA LYS A 49 -1.00 9.36 6.39
C LYS A 49 -1.28 7.97 6.94
N TYR A 50 -0.25 7.19 7.24
CA TYR A 50 -0.44 5.79 7.60
C TYR A 50 -1.08 5.63 8.98
N LEU A 51 -0.79 6.52 9.93
CA LEU A 51 -1.44 6.54 11.24
C LEU A 51 -2.94 6.83 11.12
N PHE A 52 -3.34 7.81 10.30
CA PHE A 52 -4.75 8.08 10.04
C PHE A 52 -5.45 6.92 9.34
N LEU A 53 -4.78 6.28 8.36
CA LEU A 53 -5.33 5.11 7.68
C LEU A 53 -5.61 3.97 8.66
N VAL A 54 -4.65 3.65 9.54
CA VAL A 54 -4.80 2.65 10.60
C VAL A 54 -6.01 2.97 11.47
N ASN A 55 -6.11 4.22 11.91
CA ASN A 55 -7.17 4.65 12.80
C ASN A 55 -8.56 4.54 12.16
N VAL A 56 -8.73 5.08 10.95
CA VAL A 56 -9.99 5.01 10.20
C VAL A 56 -10.39 3.57 9.91
N THR A 57 -9.42 2.71 9.59
CA THR A 57 -9.66 1.28 9.36
C THR A 57 -10.14 0.58 10.63
N PHE A 58 -9.56 0.93 11.77
CA PHE A 58 -9.94 0.40 13.07
C PHE A 58 -11.35 0.82 13.47
N LEU A 59 -11.68 2.12 13.35
CA LEU A 59 -13.03 2.64 13.62
C LEU A 59 -14.09 1.99 12.71
N PHE A 60 -13.79 1.84 11.43
CA PHE A 60 -14.67 1.15 10.48
C PHE A 60 -14.91 -0.32 10.85
N ALA A 61 -13.88 -0.99 11.38
CA ALA A 61 -13.98 -2.38 11.81
C ALA A 61 -14.81 -2.55 13.11
N LEU A 62 -14.73 -1.60 14.04
CA LEU A 62 -15.53 -1.63 15.28
C LEU A 62 -17.02 -1.48 15.00
N GLU A 63 -17.40 -0.46 14.22
CA GLU A 63 -18.80 -0.14 13.94
C GLU A 63 -19.52 -1.27 13.20
N LYS A 64 -18.83 -1.92 12.25
CA LYS A 64 -19.40 -3.02 11.46
C LYS A 64 -19.76 -4.26 12.29
N ASN A 65 -19.11 -4.45 13.44
CA ASN A 65 -19.19 -5.71 14.16
C ASN A 65 -20.19 -5.70 15.32
N ASN A 66 -20.82 -4.57 15.66
CA ASN A 66 -21.87 -4.40 16.70
C ASN A 66 -21.60 -5.07 18.06
N THR A 67 -20.40 -5.58 18.27
CA THR A 67 -19.93 -6.32 19.44
C THR A 67 -18.52 -5.83 19.71
N LEU A 68 -18.26 -5.38 20.93
CA LEU A 68 -16.96 -4.92 21.41
C LEU A 68 -15.98 -6.10 21.60
N SER A 69 -15.93 -7.03 20.65
CA SER A 69 -15.00 -8.15 20.71
C SER A 69 -13.79 -7.83 19.85
N VAL A 70 -12.63 -7.71 20.48
CA VAL A 70 -11.32 -7.52 19.83
C VAL A 70 -11.09 -8.56 18.72
N LEU A 71 -11.68 -9.75 18.85
CA LEU A 71 -11.60 -10.83 17.88
C LEU A 71 -12.25 -10.49 16.52
N SER A 72 -13.25 -9.61 16.50
CA SER A 72 -13.96 -9.24 15.27
C SER A 72 -13.19 -8.22 14.41
N VAL A 73 -12.19 -7.57 15.00
CA VAL A 73 -11.32 -6.56 14.35
C VAL A 73 -10.10 -7.22 13.69
N LEU A 74 -9.74 -8.44 14.07
CA LEU A 74 -8.59 -9.19 13.54
C LEU A 74 -8.60 -9.37 12.01
N PRO A 75 -9.72 -9.68 11.34
CA PRO A 75 -9.72 -9.78 9.88
C PRO A 75 -9.33 -8.45 9.20
N SER A 76 -9.80 -7.32 9.74
CA SER A 76 -9.44 -5.98 9.25
C SER A 76 -7.97 -5.68 9.47
N ALA A 77 -7.40 -6.13 10.60
CA ALA A 77 -5.96 -6.06 10.87
C ALA A 77 -5.14 -6.77 9.79
N SER A 78 -5.51 -8.01 9.47
CA SER A 78 -4.86 -8.81 8.43
C SER A 78 -4.89 -8.11 7.08
N ILE A 79 -6.05 -7.59 6.69
CA ILE A 79 -6.23 -6.89 5.41
C ILE A 79 -5.40 -5.60 5.36
N LEU A 80 -5.30 -4.87 6.47
CA LEU A 80 -4.47 -3.67 6.57
C LEU A 80 -2.97 -3.99 6.49
N ILE A 81 -2.52 -5.08 7.11
CA ILE A 81 -1.14 -5.56 6.97
C ILE A 81 -0.85 -5.93 5.52
N ILE A 82 -1.77 -6.66 4.87
CA ILE A 82 -1.70 -7.00 3.45
C ILE A 82 -1.61 -5.72 2.61
N TYR A 83 -2.32 -4.65 3.00
CA TYR A 83 -2.29 -3.36 2.31
C TYR A 83 -0.92 -2.71 2.37
N PHE A 84 -0.35 -2.60 3.56
CA PHE A 84 0.98 -2.02 3.71
C PHE A 84 2.05 -2.83 2.99
N LEU A 85 1.95 -4.16 3.03
CA LEU A 85 2.88 -5.04 2.36
C LEU A 85 2.82 -4.89 0.82
N GLY A 86 1.61 -4.87 0.26
CA GLY A 86 1.41 -4.65 -1.18
C GLY A 86 1.94 -3.28 -1.64
N LYS A 87 1.75 -2.24 -0.82
CA LYS A 87 2.24 -0.89 -1.10
C LYS A 87 3.77 -0.79 -1.03
N PHE A 88 4.37 -1.43 -0.03
CA PHE A 88 5.82 -1.51 0.12
C PHE A 88 6.49 -2.17 -1.09
N GLN A 89 5.96 -3.32 -1.52
CA GLN A 89 6.45 -4.02 -2.71
C GLN A 89 6.30 -3.20 -3.98
N GLN A 90 5.19 -2.48 -4.14
CA GLN A 90 4.99 -1.61 -5.30
C GLN A 90 6.07 -0.51 -5.36
N LYS A 91 6.42 0.08 -4.21
CA LYS A 91 7.47 1.11 -4.14
C LYS A 91 8.86 0.55 -4.40
N GLN A 92 9.16 -0.65 -3.90
CA GLN A 92 10.42 -1.34 -4.22
C GLN A 92 10.53 -1.63 -5.72
N LYS A 93 9.47 -2.18 -6.34
CA LYS A 93 9.44 -2.45 -7.78
C LYS A 93 9.59 -1.17 -8.60
N GLN A 94 8.91 -0.08 -8.21
CA GLN A 94 9.04 1.21 -8.87
C GLN A 94 10.47 1.76 -8.80
N ALA A 95 11.13 1.67 -7.64
CA ALA A 95 12.52 2.08 -7.47
C ALA A 95 13.48 1.22 -8.30
N GLN A 96 13.27 -0.11 -8.32
CA GLN A 96 14.06 -1.05 -9.11
C GLN A 96 13.92 -0.79 -10.62
N VAL A 97 12.69 -0.61 -11.12
CA VAL A 97 12.44 -0.28 -12.52
C VAL A 97 13.11 1.03 -12.90
N LEU A 98 12.98 2.08 -12.08
CA LEU A 98 13.62 3.38 -12.35
C LEU A 98 15.16 3.28 -12.36
N SER A 99 15.74 2.44 -11.50
CA SER A 99 17.18 2.18 -11.50
C SER A 99 17.67 1.45 -12.77
N GLN A 100 16.83 0.62 -13.40
CA GLN A 100 17.13 -0.08 -14.65
C GLN A 100 17.02 0.81 -15.88
N PHE A 101 16.17 1.85 -15.83
CA PHE A 101 16.02 2.82 -16.93
C PHE A 101 17.06 3.96 -16.91
N GLY A 102 18.11 3.84 -16.10
CA GLY A 102 19.15 4.86 -15.95
C GLY A 102 18.61 6.05 -15.17
N GLY A 103 18.92 6.12 -13.87
CA GLY A 103 18.41 7.10 -12.91
C GLY A 103 18.77 8.58 -13.13
N ARG A 104 18.74 9.09 -14.36
CA ARG A 104 19.05 10.48 -14.74
C ARG A 104 18.15 11.08 -15.84
N GLY A 105 17.02 10.47 -16.17
CA GLY A 105 16.18 10.94 -17.29
C GLY A 105 15.09 11.96 -16.96
N PHE A 106 14.60 12.00 -15.72
CA PHE A 106 13.54 12.91 -15.33
C PHE A 106 13.77 13.29 -13.86
N GLY A 107 13.96 14.58 -13.56
CA GLY A 107 14.18 15.12 -12.22
C GLY A 107 13.01 14.95 -11.23
N LEU A 108 12.19 13.92 -11.40
CA LEU A 108 11.23 13.42 -10.43
C LEU A 108 12.00 12.64 -9.36
N GLY A 109 12.54 13.35 -8.38
CA GLY A 109 13.14 12.76 -7.19
C GLY A 109 12.13 11.88 -6.46
N PHE A 110 12.16 10.57 -6.72
CA PHE A 110 11.53 9.61 -5.85
C PHE A 110 12.48 9.35 -4.69
N ASP A 111 12.26 10.06 -3.58
CA ASP A 111 12.97 9.86 -2.31
C ASP A 111 12.49 8.57 -1.61
N PHE A 112 12.60 7.45 -2.30
CA PHE A 112 12.34 6.13 -1.73
C PHE A 112 13.58 5.66 -0.98
N ASP A 113 13.52 5.76 0.34
CA ASP A 113 14.48 5.15 1.24
C ASP A 113 13.79 4.00 1.96
N LYS A 114 14.27 2.79 1.67
CA LYS A 114 13.73 1.53 2.20
C LYS A 114 13.67 1.54 3.73
N ARG A 115 14.63 2.18 4.42
CA ARG A 115 14.71 2.17 5.89
C ARG A 115 13.57 2.97 6.51
N TYR A 116 13.33 4.17 6.01
CA TYR A 116 12.25 5.03 6.50
C TYR A 116 10.87 4.49 6.12
N GLU A 117 10.72 3.85 4.95
CA GLU A 117 9.46 3.19 4.60
C GLU A 117 9.12 2.03 5.54
N ILE A 118 10.11 1.20 5.87
CA ILE A 118 9.93 0.15 6.88
C ILE A 118 9.56 0.78 8.22
N GLY A 119 10.29 1.80 8.66
CA GLY A 119 10.03 2.48 9.92
C GLY A 119 8.60 3.03 10.04
N VAL A 120 8.09 3.68 8.99
CA VAL A 120 6.73 4.22 8.97
C VAL A 120 5.67 3.12 8.95
N ILE A 121 5.89 2.02 8.22
CA ILE A 121 4.98 0.87 8.22
C ILE A 121 4.97 0.19 9.59
N THR A 122 6.15 -0.05 10.19
CA THR A 122 6.27 -0.65 11.53
C THR A 122 5.56 0.21 12.58
N LEU A 123 5.73 1.53 12.50
CA LEU A 123 5.03 2.48 13.37
C LEU A 123 3.51 2.43 13.19
N ALA A 124 3.02 2.31 11.95
CA ALA A 124 1.59 2.17 11.66
C ALA A 124 1.01 0.84 12.20
N VAL A 125 1.74 -0.28 12.03
CA VAL A 125 1.35 -1.58 12.60
C VAL A 125 1.38 -1.53 14.12
N GLY A 126 2.40 -0.89 14.71
CA GLY A 126 2.49 -0.67 16.16
C GLY A 126 1.29 0.11 16.71
N LEU A 127 0.88 1.18 16.02
CA LEU A 127 -0.33 1.92 16.38
C LEU A 127 -1.56 1.01 16.40
N PHE A 128 -1.74 0.15 15.39
CA PHE A 128 -2.87 -0.78 15.35
C PHE A 128 -2.89 -1.70 16.58
N LEU A 129 -1.73 -2.23 17.00
CA LEU A 129 -1.61 -3.06 18.20
C LEU A 129 -1.96 -2.28 19.47
N VAL A 130 -1.53 -1.02 19.57
CA VAL A 130 -1.90 -0.14 20.70
C VAL A 130 -3.41 0.08 20.73
N LEU A 131 -4.06 0.31 19.59
CA LEU A 131 -5.50 0.50 19.50
C LEU A 131 -6.29 -0.77 19.86
N LEU A 132 -5.73 -1.97 19.65
CA LEU A 132 -6.37 -3.21 20.13
C LEU A 132 -6.48 -3.26 21.66
N VAL A 133 -5.50 -2.69 22.37
CA VAL A 133 -5.49 -2.64 23.85
C VAL A 133 -6.26 -1.41 24.36
N PHE A 134 -6.15 -0.28 23.66
CA PHE A 134 -6.74 0.99 24.05
C PHE A 134 -7.61 1.57 22.92
N PRO A 135 -8.80 1.00 22.65
CA PRO A 135 -9.66 1.40 21.53
C PRO A 135 -10.16 2.84 21.64
N GLN A 136 -10.23 3.37 22.85
CA GLN A 136 -10.65 4.75 23.14
C GLN A 136 -9.79 5.83 22.45
N TYR A 137 -8.53 5.53 22.10
CA TYR A 137 -7.68 6.48 21.37
C TYR A 137 -7.93 6.49 19.86
N ALA A 138 -8.75 5.58 19.35
CA ALA A 138 -9.14 5.58 17.96
C ALA A 138 -10.08 6.76 17.65
N GLU A 139 -10.98 7.08 18.58
CA GLU A 139 -11.96 8.14 18.41
C GLU A 139 -11.30 9.52 18.55
N ASN A 140 -11.21 10.25 17.44
CA ASN A 140 -10.83 11.65 17.44
C ASN A 140 -11.54 12.40 16.31
N ASN A 141 -11.66 13.72 16.44
CA ASN A 141 -12.43 14.55 15.50
C ASN A 141 -11.96 14.40 14.05
N ILE A 142 -10.65 14.25 13.82
CA ILE A 142 -10.08 14.16 12.47
C ILE A 142 -10.36 12.79 11.85
N ALA A 143 -10.21 11.71 12.63
CA ALA A 143 -10.49 10.34 12.21
C ALA A 143 -11.99 10.14 11.96
N ASN A 144 -12.85 10.73 12.79
CA ASN A 144 -14.28 10.74 12.58
C ASN A 144 -14.66 11.49 11.31
N TRP A 145 -14.09 12.68 11.08
CA TRP A 145 -14.29 13.43 9.84
C TRP A 145 -13.86 12.63 8.60
N PHE A 146 -12.68 11.96 8.65
CA PHE A 146 -12.22 11.10 7.55
C PHE A 146 -13.16 9.93 7.33
N ARG A 147 -13.58 9.26 8.41
CA ARG A 147 -14.51 8.12 8.34
C ARG A 147 -15.84 8.56 7.73
N GLU A 148 -16.43 9.65 8.22
CA GLU A 148 -17.69 10.21 7.73
C GLU A 148 -17.56 10.60 6.25
N SER A 149 -16.49 11.30 5.88
CA SER A 149 -16.22 11.65 4.48
C SER A 149 -16.17 10.42 3.58
N ILE A 150 -15.53 9.34 4.03
CA ILE A 150 -15.48 8.08 3.26
C ILE A 150 -16.88 7.47 3.11
N ILE A 151 -17.65 7.42 4.19
CA ILE A 151 -19.00 6.84 4.20
C ILE A 151 -19.95 7.65 3.31
N GLU A 152 -19.86 8.99 3.33
CA GLU A 152 -20.66 9.89 2.50
C GLU A 152 -20.31 9.71 1.00
N ILE A 153 -19.02 9.62 0.68
CA ILE A 153 -18.56 9.35 -0.69
C ILE A 153 -19.03 7.96 -1.16
N GLU A 154 -18.96 6.94 -0.31
CA GLU A 154 -19.44 5.59 -0.61
C GLU A 154 -20.95 5.56 -0.86
N LYS A 155 -21.73 6.33 -0.08
CA LYS A 155 -23.20 6.40 -0.18
C LYS A 155 -23.69 7.23 -1.37
N THR A 156 -22.85 8.11 -1.91
CA THR A 156 -23.21 8.93 -3.07
C THR A 156 -23.43 8.03 -4.30
N VAL A 157 -24.55 8.19 -5.00
CA VAL A 157 -25.00 7.22 -6.03
C VAL A 157 -23.96 6.98 -7.13
N ILE A 158 -23.55 8.05 -7.83
CA ILE A 158 -22.61 7.94 -8.97
C ILE A 158 -21.18 7.72 -8.46
N ILE A 159 -20.75 8.56 -7.51
CA ILE A 159 -19.39 8.56 -7.00
C ILE A 159 -19.08 7.25 -6.26
N GLY A 160 -19.98 6.78 -5.40
CA GLY A 160 -19.85 5.53 -4.66
C GLY A 160 -19.83 4.30 -5.58
N PHE A 161 -20.57 4.31 -6.69
CA PHE A 161 -20.48 3.27 -7.71
C PHE A 161 -19.08 3.20 -8.35
N ILE A 162 -18.51 4.35 -8.72
CA ILE A 162 -17.15 4.44 -9.27
C ILE A 162 -16.14 3.89 -8.25
N PHE A 163 -16.24 4.30 -6.98
CA PHE A 163 -15.34 3.81 -5.93
C PHE A 163 -15.51 2.32 -5.63
N LYS A 164 -16.70 1.75 -5.78
CA LYS A 164 -16.90 0.29 -5.67
C LYS A 164 -16.15 -0.47 -6.77
N ILE A 165 -16.19 0.03 -8.01
CA ILE A 165 -15.42 -0.55 -9.12
C ILE A 165 -13.92 -0.40 -8.87
N ILE A 166 -13.46 0.81 -8.53
CA ILE A 166 -12.05 1.08 -8.26
C ILE A 166 -11.56 0.23 -7.08
N GLY A 167 -12.35 0.15 -6.00
CA GLY A 167 -12.07 -0.64 -4.81
C GLY A 167 -11.95 -2.14 -5.12
N PHE A 168 -12.80 -2.67 -6.01
CA PHE A 168 -12.68 -4.05 -6.50
C PHE A 168 -11.34 -4.30 -7.19
N PHE A 169 -10.98 -3.48 -8.19
CA PHE A 169 -9.71 -3.64 -8.91
C PHE A 169 -8.51 -3.40 -8.01
N PHE A 170 -8.60 -2.44 -7.09
CA PHE A 170 -7.57 -2.16 -6.10
C PHE A 170 -7.30 -3.40 -5.24
N LEU A 171 -8.34 -4.00 -4.66
CA LEU A 171 -8.22 -5.23 -3.88
C LEU A 171 -7.67 -6.40 -4.69
N LEU A 172 -8.21 -6.62 -5.89
CA LEU A 172 -7.75 -7.70 -6.76
C LEU A 172 -6.26 -7.54 -7.06
N SER A 173 -5.82 -6.33 -7.39
CA SER A 173 -4.40 -6.02 -7.63
C SER A 173 -3.54 -6.28 -6.39
N MET A 174 -4.07 -6.02 -5.19
CA MET A 174 -3.36 -6.18 -3.93
C MET A 174 -3.24 -7.65 -3.53
N LEU A 175 -4.32 -8.43 -3.71
CA LEU A 175 -4.33 -9.88 -3.51
C LEU A 175 -3.33 -10.57 -4.46
N LEU A 176 -3.35 -10.23 -5.75
CA LEU A 176 -2.40 -10.79 -6.73
C LEU A 176 -0.94 -10.46 -6.38
N LYS A 177 -0.66 -9.21 -5.96
CA LYS A 177 0.67 -8.82 -5.48
C LYS A 177 1.10 -9.61 -4.25
N MET A 178 0.19 -9.82 -3.31
CA MET A 178 0.44 -10.58 -2.09
C MET A 178 0.69 -12.07 -2.39
N LEU A 179 -0.13 -12.71 -3.23
CA LEU A 179 0.08 -14.08 -3.68
C LEU A 179 1.46 -14.25 -4.35
N ASN A 180 1.84 -13.28 -5.17
CA ASN A 180 3.18 -13.25 -5.77
C ASN A 180 4.30 -13.15 -4.73
N ALA A 181 4.10 -12.39 -3.66
CA ALA A 181 5.08 -12.27 -2.59
C ALA A 181 5.20 -13.54 -1.75
N PHE A 182 4.07 -14.14 -1.38
CA PHE A 182 4.06 -15.43 -0.69
C PHE A 182 4.74 -16.51 -1.53
N ASN A 183 4.43 -16.58 -2.82
CA ASN A 183 5.09 -17.55 -3.69
C ASN A 183 6.57 -17.24 -3.93
N TYR A 184 6.97 -15.98 -3.96
CA TYR A 184 8.38 -15.63 -4.01
C TYR A 184 9.12 -16.10 -2.75
N LEU A 185 8.50 -16.00 -1.57
CA LEU A 185 9.07 -16.50 -0.32
C LEU A 185 9.15 -18.04 -0.28
N ILE A 186 8.14 -18.73 -0.79
CA ILE A 186 8.07 -20.20 -0.75
C ILE A 186 8.87 -20.84 -1.87
N SER A 187 8.70 -20.34 -3.09
CA SER A 187 9.14 -20.97 -4.34
C SER A 187 10.33 -20.23 -4.99
N GLY A 188 10.77 -19.10 -4.43
CA GLY A 188 11.83 -18.26 -5.02
C GLY A 188 11.43 -17.55 -6.34
N LYS A 189 10.18 -17.72 -6.80
CA LYS A 189 9.69 -17.23 -8.10
C LYS A 189 8.30 -16.60 -7.94
N PRO A 190 7.94 -15.55 -8.70
CA PRO A 190 6.58 -15.02 -8.69
C PRO A 190 5.58 -15.99 -9.35
N LEU A 191 4.29 -15.98 -8.95
CA LEU A 191 3.23 -16.79 -9.60
C LEU A 191 2.79 -16.20 -10.93
N VAL A 192 2.67 -14.87 -10.98
CA VAL A 192 2.19 -14.12 -12.13
C VAL A 192 3.20 -13.03 -12.44
N ASP A 193 3.95 -13.22 -13.52
CA ASP A 193 4.89 -12.23 -14.02
C ASP A 193 4.18 -11.31 -15.03
N PHE A 194 3.55 -10.25 -14.53
CA PHE A 194 2.83 -9.27 -15.37
C PHE A 194 3.77 -8.50 -16.32
N GLN A 195 5.08 -8.61 -16.12
CA GLN A 195 6.10 -7.98 -16.95
C GLN A 195 6.19 -8.61 -18.35
N THR A 196 5.77 -9.88 -18.51
CA THR A 196 5.79 -10.59 -19.79
C THR A 196 4.68 -10.13 -20.75
N TYR A 197 3.55 -9.60 -20.25
CA TYR A 197 2.40 -9.20 -21.09
C TYR A 197 2.56 -7.83 -21.78
N MET A 198 3.48 -6.99 -21.31
CA MET A 198 3.67 -5.61 -21.79
C MET A 198 5.11 -5.34 -22.27
N GLY A 199 5.81 -6.37 -22.75
CA GLY A 199 7.13 -6.19 -23.33
C GLY A 199 7.90 -7.47 -23.52
N SER A 200 7.69 -8.15 -24.64
CA SER A 200 8.65 -9.13 -25.16
C SER A 200 8.51 -9.30 -26.67
N ARG A 201 9.04 -8.32 -27.42
CA ARG A 201 9.76 -8.62 -28.65
C ARG A 201 11.25 -8.73 -28.27
N ARG A 202 11.61 -9.81 -27.56
CA ARG A 202 13.01 -10.17 -27.34
C ARG A 202 13.40 -11.16 -28.44
N THR A 203 14.28 -10.69 -29.31
CA THR A 203 15.05 -11.51 -30.23
C THR A 203 15.72 -12.64 -29.44
N THR A 204 15.48 -13.86 -29.88
CA THR A 204 16.14 -15.07 -29.43
C THR A 204 17.63 -15.01 -29.78
N THR A 205 18.50 -14.73 -28.82
CA THR A 205 19.88 -15.19 -28.89
C THR A 205 20.00 -16.38 -27.95
N LYS A 206 20.03 -17.56 -28.56
CA LYS A 206 20.27 -18.85 -27.93
C LYS A 206 21.79 -18.95 -27.65
N LYS A 207 22.10 -19.70 -26.57
CA LYS A 207 23.31 -20.51 -26.37
C LYS A 207 24.58 -19.75 -25.91
N ASP A 208 25.34 -20.17 -24.90
CA ASP A 208 25.50 -21.49 -24.25
C ASP A 208 25.75 -21.36 -22.74
N ASP A 209 25.41 -22.46 -22.05
CA ASP A 209 25.47 -22.75 -20.63
C ASP A 209 26.58 -23.81 -20.45
N PHE A 210 27.42 -23.70 -19.41
CA PHE A 210 28.49 -24.63 -18.95
C PHE A 210 29.77 -24.70 -19.84
N ASP A 211 31.01 -24.73 -19.33
CA ASP A 211 31.55 -25.55 -18.25
C ASP A 211 32.67 -24.89 -17.41
N ASP A 212 32.82 -25.51 -16.26
CA ASP A 212 33.68 -25.35 -15.09
C ASP A 212 35.21 -25.49 -15.28
N PHE A 213 35.94 -24.87 -14.34
CA PHE A 213 37.33 -25.05 -13.85
C PHE A 213 38.53 -25.19 -14.82
N GLU A 214 39.53 -24.30 -14.67
CA GLU A 214 40.94 -24.70 -14.49
C GLU A 214 41.80 -23.54 -13.92
N GLU A 215 42.23 -23.77 -12.67
CA GLU A 215 43.45 -23.42 -11.92
C GLU A 215 44.12 -22.03 -11.88
N ILE A 216 44.50 -21.70 -10.64
CA ILE A 216 45.41 -20.67 -10.16
C ILE A 216 46.87 -21.13 -10.39
N ASN A 217 47.79 -20.16 -10.57
CA ASN A 217 49.27 -20.16 -10.54
C ASN A 217 49.81 -19.72 -11.91
N GLU A 218 50.66 -18.70 -12.08
CA GLU A 218 51.66 -18.05 -11.23
C GLU A 218 51.86 -16.59 -11.67
#